data_AF-A0A9Q8ZUV0-F1
#
_entry.id   AF-A0A9Q8ZUV0-F1
#
_cell.length_a   1.000
_cell.length_b   1.000
_cell.length_c   1.000
_cell.angle_alpha   90.00
_cell.angle_beta   90.00
_cell.angle_gamma   90.00
#
_symmetry.space_group_name_H-M   'P 1'
#
loop_
_entity.id
_entity.type
_entity.pdbx_description
1 polymer ?
#
loop_
_entity_poly.entity_id
_entity_poly.type
_entity_poly.pdbx_seq_one_letter_code
_entity_poly.pdbx_strand_id
1 'polypeptide(L)'
;MEYSKFKYFLFLLNLFLNNKLFIALVTIVVVLGLLAFFIYDYRANGPVLNEHHSPNHRFRHSRKSIFETHSWVKSLFLIIPAFLLLSLFVFKNSLTNIDAPDVVVPNSKPELVATGIVNRINPRTHQAEIFVIKRGNTYPVIAEVDSRTVTPYDQVIYKYEGLHIDKKDFNRLHPNDVVEIKTNKLEFKYKNHAEFKDDKHLAEKVDLFNKSDVNGVVHKIPNPAKPD
;
A
#
# COMPACT_ATOMS: atom_id res chain seq x y z
N MET A 1 10.03 12.12 7.18
CA MET A 1 10.25 12.68 5.83
C MET A 1 9.28 13.84 5.62
N GLU A 2 9.51 14.80 4.74
CA GLU A 2 8.48 15.79 4.40
C GLU A 2 7.67 15.32 3.20
N TYR A 3 6.35 15.55 3.23
CA TYR A 3 5.46 15.30 2.11
C TYR A 3 5.43 16.51 1.18
N SER A 4 5.88 16.37 -0.07
CA SER A 4 5.94 17.52 -0.98
C SER A 4 4.57 17.80 -1.63
N LYS A 5 4.32 19.06 -2.00
CA LYS A 5 3.13 19.46 -2.78
C LYS A 5 2.97 18.67 -4.08
N PHE A 6 4.09 18.29 -4.72
CA PHE A 6 4.08 17.45 -5.92
C PHE A 6 3.58 16.02 -5.61
N LYS A 7 4.05 15.40 -4.52
CA LYS A 7 3.52 14.09 -4.08
C LYS A 7 2.04 14.17 -3.76
N TYR A 8 1.60 15.24 -3.11
CA TYR A 8 0.18 15.49 -2.84
C TYR A 8 -0.64 15.65 -4.11
N PHE A 9 -0.16 16.39 -5.10
CA PHE A 9 -0.81 16.47 -6.40
C PHE A 9 -0.93 15.09 -7.07
N LEU A 10 0.13 14.28 -7.06
CA LEU A 10 0.09 12.94 -7.64
C LEU A 10 -0.84 11.99 -6.85
N PHE A 11 -0.92 12.13 -5.52
CA PHE A 11 -1.89 11.42 -4.69
C PHE A 11 -3.33 11.79 -5.04
N LEU A 12 -3.64 13.09 -5.16
CA LEU A 12 -4.95 13.56 -5.62
C LEU A 12 -5.27 13.04 -7.02
N LEU A 13 -4.29 13.04 -7.92
CA LEU A 13 -4.44 12.51 -9.26
C LEU A 13 -4.68 10.99 -9.25
N ASN A 14 -4.08 10.24 -8.32
CA ASN A 14 -4.35 8.82 -8.12
C ASN A 14 -5.76 8.57 -7.59
N LEU A 15 -6.23 9.38 -6.63
CA LEU A 15 -7.60 9.33 -6.11
C LEU A 15 -8.62 9.65 -7.21
N PHE A 16 -8.34 10.67 -8.02
CA PHE A 16 -9.16 11.06 -9.16
C PHE A 16 -9.16 9.98 -10.24
N LEU A 17 -8.00 9.43 -10.59
CA LEU A 17 -7.85 8.28 -11.49
C LEU A 17 -8.15 6.96 -10.75
N ASN A 18 -9.30 6.88 -10.10
CA ASN A 18 -9.77 5.61 -9.53
C ASN A 18 -9.87 4.53 -10.63
N ASN A 19 -9.94 3.25 -10.24
CA ASN A 19 -9.94 2.16 -11.22
C ASN A 19 -11.07 2.28 -12.27
N LYS A 20 -12.23 2.87 -11.92
CA LYS A 20 -13.35 3.04 -12.86
C LYS A 20 -13.07 4.12 -13.92
N LEU A 21 -12.56 5.27 -13.49
CA LEU A 21 -12.19 6.38 -14.39
C LEU A 21 -10.99 6.02 -15.27
N PHE A 22 -10.02 5.29 -14.72
CA PHE A 22 -8.90 4.75 -15.50
C PHE A 22 -9.39 3.77 -16.58
N ILE A 23 -10.26 2.82 -16.22
CA ILE A 23 -10.86 1.89 -17.19
C ILE A 23 -11.65 2.65 -18.26
N ALA A 24 -12.45 3.66 -17.88
CA ALA A 24 -13.19 4.48 -18.83
C ALA A 24 -12.26 5.19 -19.82
N LEU A 25 -11.14 5.77 -19.36
CA LEU A 25 -10.12 6.39 -20.21
C LEU A 25 -9.51 5.36 -21.18
N VAL A 26 -9.15 4.18 -20.69
CA VAL A 26 -8.63 3.08 -21.52
C VAL A 26 -9.66 2.68 -22.59
N THR A 27 -10.93 2.54 -22.22
CA THR A 27 -12.02 2.22 -23.16
C THR A 27 -12.15 3.31 -24.23
N ILE A 28 -12.11 4.59 -23.86
CA ILE A 28 -12.17 5.71 -24.82
C ILE A 28 -11.01 5.63 -25.83
N VAL A 29 -9.78 5.38 -25.36
CA VAL A 29 -8.61 5.25 -26.24
C VAL A 29 -8.76 4.08 -27.21
N VAL A 30 -9.28 2.93 -26.74
CA VAL A 30 -9.52 1.76 -27.60
C VAL A 30 -10.61 2.06 -28.64
N VAL A 31 -11.73 2.66 -28.23
CA VAL A 31 -12.84 3.00 -29.13
C VAL A 31 -12.40 4.00 -30.19
N LEU A 32 -11.67 5.06 -29.80
CA LEU A 32 -11.14 6.04 -30.75
C LEU A 32 -10.11 5.42 -31.70
N GLY A 33 -9.26 4.51 -31.20
CA GLY A 33 -8.32 3.76 -32.02
C GLY A 33 -9.04 2.90 -33.07
N LEU A 34 -10.10 2.19 -32.67
CA LEU A 34 -10.93 1.40 -33.58
C LEU A 34 -11.64 2.27 -34.61
N LEU A 35 -12.25 3.38 -34.20
CA LEU A 35 -12.90 4.32 -35.11
C LEU A 35 -11.92 4.89 -36.13
N ALA A 36 -10.74 5.33 -35.69
CA ALA A 36 -9.70 5.83 -36.58
C ALA A 36 -9.24 4.77 -37.58
N PHE A 37 -9.08 3.51 -37.13
CA PHE A 37 -8.75 2.38 -37.99
C PHE A 37 -9.84 2.13 -39.03
N PHE A 38 -11.12 2.03 -38.63
CA PHE A 38 -12.23 1.80 -39.55
C PHE A 38 -12.44 2.96 -40.54
N ILE A 39 -12.28 4.22 -40.11
CA ILE A 39 -12.35 5.38 -41.02
C ILE A 39 -11.21 5.34 -42.03
N TYR A 40 -9.99 5.01 -41.60
CA TYR A 40 -8.84 4.88 -42.50
C TYR A 40 -9.03 3.72 -43.47
N ASP A 41 -9.43 2.55 -42.99
CA ASP A 41 -9.66 1.36 -43.81
C ASP A 41 -10.81 1.58 -44.80
N TYR A 42 -11.90 2.24 -44.39
CA TYR A 42 -12.99 2.61 -45.28
C TYR A 42 -12.54 3.62 -46.35
N ARG A 43 -11.71 4.61 -46.02
CA ARG A 43 -11.16 5.54 -47.03
C ARG A 43 -10.16 4.88 -47.98
N ALA A 44 -9.40 3.89 -47.52
CA ALA A 44 -8.37 3.22 -48.31
C ALA A 44 -8.93 2.06 -49.15
N ASN A 45 -9.88 1.30 -48.60
CA ASN A 45 -10.35 0.01 -49.11
C ASN A 45 -11.88 -0.10 -49.17
N GLY A 46 -12.62 0.93 -48.75
CA GLY A 46 -14.07 0.92 -48.76
C GLY A 46 -14.63 0.84 -50.18
N PRO A 47 -15.81 0.23 -50.35
CA PRO A 47 -16.50 0.25 -51.64
C PRO A 47 -16.81 1.71 -51.96
N VAL A 48 -16.26 2.20 -53.07
CA VAL A 48 -16.68 3.48 -53.64
C VAL A 48 -18.17 3.30 -53.95
N LEU A 49 -19.03 3.84 -53.09
CA LEU A 49 -20.45 4.03 -53.39
C LEU A 49 -20.50 5.07 -54.51
N ASN A 50 -20.34 4.61 -55.75
CA ASN A 50 -20.78 5.24 -56.98
C ASN A 50 -20.97 4.12 -58.02
N GLU A 51 -22.18 3.60 -57.99
CA GLU A 51 -23.05 3.33 -59.14
C GLU A 51 -22.49 2.59 -60.36
N HIS A 52 -23.07 1.40 -60.54
CA HIS A 52 -23.38 0.85 -61.86
C HIS A 52 -23.94 1.93 -62.81
N HIS A 53 -23.17 2.34 -63.81
CA HIS A 53 -23.66 2.64 -65.15
C HIS A 53 -22.69 2.04 -66.18
N SER A 54 -23.27 1.52 -67.26
CA SER A 54 -22.73 0.46 -68.13
C SER A 54 -21.66 0.95 -69.13
N PRO A 55 -21.27 0.14 -70.14
CA PRO A 55 -19.97 -0.51 -70.27
C PRO A 55 -19.08 0.19 -71.32
N ASN A 56 -17.90 -0.37 -71.55
CA ASN A 56 -16.84 0.14 -72.43
C ASN A 56 -16.04 1.28 -71.82
N HIS A 57 -14.92 0.94 -71.20
CA HIS A 57 -13.64 1.42 -71.71
C HIS A 57 -12.52 0.50 -71.22
N ARG A 58 -11.77 -0.02 -72.19
CA ARG A 58 -10.47 -0.63 -71.98
C ARG A 58 -9.55 0.41 -71.34
N PHE A 59 -9.33 0.32 -70.03
CA PHE A 59 -8.16 0.92 -69.41
C PHE A 59 -7.42 -0.14 -68.60
N ARG A 60 -6.41 -0.67 -69.28
CA ARG A 60 -5.29 -1.42 -68.73
C ARG A 60 -4.49 -0.47 -67.83
N HIS A 61 -4.97 -0.21 -66.63
CA HIS A 61 -4.13 0.27 -65.55
C HIS A 61 -3.97 -0.85 -64.55
N SER A 62 -2.78 -1.44 -64.59
CA SER A 62 -2.19 -2.19 -63.50
C SER A 62 -2.47 -1.44 -62.18
N ARG A 63 -3.51 -1.87 -61.45
CA ARG A 63 -3.62 -1.64 -60.00
C ARG A 63 -2.54 -2.49 -59.32
N LYS A 64 -1.27 -2.21 -59.65
CA LYS A 64 -0.17 -2.52 -58.76
C LYS A 64 -0.41 -1.65 -57.55
N SER A 65 -1.02 -2.24 -56.55
CA SER A 65 -0.42 -2.22 -55.22
C SER A 65 -0.02 -0.83 -54.71
N ILE A 66 -0.98 0.10 -54.66
CA ILE A 66 -0.93 1.16 -53.64
C ILE A 66 -1.05 0.50 -52.22
N PHE A 67 -1.39 -0.80 -52.20
CA PHE A 67 -1.38 -1.68 -51.03
C PHE A 67 0.02 -1.95 -50.44
N GLU A 68 1.10 -1.95 -51.24
CA GLU A 68 2.47 -2.16 -50.71
C GLU A 68 3.09 -0.88 -50.14
N THR A 69 2.67 0.30 -50.60
CA THR A 69 3.43 1.53 -50.33
C THR A 69 3.22 2.10 -48.94
N HIS A 70 2.22 1.65 -48.18
CA HIS A 70 1.94 2.23 -46.86
C HIS A 70 1.84 1.20 -45.71
N SER A 71 2.63 0.13 -45.74
CA SER A 71 2.82 -0.79 -44.60
C SER A 71 3.15 -0.03 -43.29
N TRP A 72 4.01 0.98 -43.36
CA TRP A 72 4.33 1.88 -42.23
C TRP A 72 3.14 2.67 -41.66
N VAL A 73 2.14 3.08 -42.46
CA VAL A 73 0.97 3.83 -41.99
C VAL A 73 0.03 2.89 -41.25
N LYS A 74 -0.18 1.67 -41.76
CA LYS A 74 -0.94 0.62 -41.05
C LYS A 74 -0.27 0.27 -39.71
N SER A 75 1.06 0.16 -39.70
CA SER A 75 1.83 -0.03 -38.46
C SER A 75 1.69 1.15 -37.50
N LEU A 76 1.70 2.40 -37.98
CA LEU A 76 1.48 3.59 -37.14
C LEU A 76 0.10 3.60 -36.46
N PHE A 77 -0.96 3.17 -37.16
CA PHE A 77 -2.31 3.05 -36.57
C PHE A 77 -2.41 2.00 -35.47
N LEU A 78 -1.51 1.00 -35.44
CA LEU A 78 -1.44 0.01 -34.36
C LEU A 78 -0.48 0.45 -33.25
N ILE A 79 0.66 1.03 -33.62
CA ILE A 79 1.74 1.42 -32.71
C ILE A 79 1.31 2.61 -31.83
N ILE A 80 0.62 3.62 -32.40
CA ILE A 80 0.23 4.82 -31.64
C ILE A 80 -0.73 4.49 -30.49
N PRO A 81 -1.85 3.75 -30.70
CA PRO A 81 -2.73 3.35 -29.61
C PRO A 81 -2.05 2.41 -28.61
N ALA A 82 -1.21 1.47 -29.09
CA ALA A 82 -0.47 0.57 -28.21
C ALA A 82 0.50 1.33 -27.30
N PHE A 83 1.22 2.32 -27.84
CA PHE A 83 2.13 3.17 -27.07
C PHE A 83 1.38 4.09 -26.09
N LEU A 84 0.23 4.63 -26.50
CA LEU A 84 -0.65 5.40 -25.61
C LEU A 84 -1.18 4.57 -24.44
N LEU A 85 -1.62 3.33 -24.72
CA LEU A 85 -2.05 2.40 -23.68
C LEU A 85 -0.88 2.06 -22.75
N LEU A 86 0.28 1.71 -23.29
CA LEU A 86 1.48 1.43 -22.49
C LEU A 86 1.84 2.63 -21.59
N SER A 87 1.84 3.84 -22.15
CA SER A 87 2.08 5.08 -21.41
C SER A 87 1.06 5.30 -20.28
N LEU A 88 -0.23 5.08 -20.55
CA LEU A 88 -1.29 5.17 -19.54
C LEU A 88 -1.10 4.15 -18.40
N PHE A 89 -0.73 2.91 -18.72
CA PHE A 89 -0.46 1.88 -17.72
C PHE A 89 0.79 2.19 -16.89
N VAL A 90 1.89 2.61 -17.52
CA VAL A 90 3.11 3.02 -16.83
C VAL A 90 2.82 4.20 -15.91
N PHE A 91 2.10 5.21 -16.41
CA PHE A 91 1.72 6.38 -15.63
C PHE A 91 0.82 6.02 -14.44
N LYS A 92 -0.20 5.17 -14.66
CA LYS A 92 -1.05 4.68 -13.56
C LYS A 92 -0.25 3.90 -12.52
N ASN A 93 0.68 3.06 -12.96
CA ASN A 93 1.55 2.30 -12.06
C ASN A 93 2.50 3.20 -11.25
N SER A 94 2.96 4.31 -11.82
CA SER A 94 3.75 5.31 -11.08
C SER A 94 2.94 6.02 -10.00
N LEU A 95 1.63 6.20 -10.20
CA LEU A 95 0.73 6.88 -9.26
C LEU A 95 0.27 5.98 -8.12
N THR A 96 0.09 4.68 -8.36
CA THR A 96 -0.42 3.73 -7.35
C THR A 96 0.53 3.52 -6.17
N ASN A 97 1.82 3.80 -6.33
CA ASN A 97 2.83 3.64 -5.27
C ASN A 97 2.96 4.88 -4.37
N ILE A 98 2.08 5.86 -4.52
CA ILE A 98 2.14 7.10 -3.75
C ILE A 98 1.25 6.97 -2.53
N ASP A 99 1.92 6.88 -1.39
CA ASP A 99 1.29 6.86 -0.07
C ASP A 99 0.47 8.13 0.17
N ALA A 100 -0.63 7.97 0.92
CA ALA A 100 -1.40 9.10 1.42
C ALA A 100 -0.57 9.93 2.43
N PRO A 101 -0.84 11.24 2.57
CA PRO A 101 -0.09 12.12 3.46
C PRO A 101 -0.25 11.78 4.96
N ASP A 102 -1.26 11.00 5.31
CA ASP A 102 -1.64 10.57 6.66
C ASP A 102 -1.15 9.15 7.03
N VAL A 103 -0.30 8.54 6.20
CA VAL A 103 0.27 7.21 6.48
C VAL A 103 1.08 7.21 7.79
N VAL A 104 0.81 6.19 8.61
CA VAL A 104 1.49 5.93 9.88
C VAL A 104 2.45 4.75 9.74
N VAL A 105 3.58 4.84 10.42
CA VAL A 105 4.61 3.79 10.46
C VAL A 105 5.10 3.60 11.90
N PRO A 106 5.55 2.40 12.28
CA PRO A 106 6.24 2.20 13.54
C PRO A 106 7.49 3.07 13.61
N ASN A 107 7.72 3.71 14.75
CA ASN A 107 8.96 4.42 15.01
C ASN A 107 10.13 3.44 14.89
N SER A 108 11.22 3.94 14.33
CA SER A 108 12.48 3.22 14.14
C SER A 108 13.16 2.80 15.45
N LYS A 109 12.86 3.49 16.56
CA LYS A 109 13.49 3.24 17.86
C LYS A 109 12.45 2.75 18.88
N PRO A 110 12.65 1.56 19.47
CA PRO A 110 11.81 1.10 20.55
C PRO A 110 12.01 1.96 21.79
N GLU A 111 10.92 2.37 22.42
CA GLU A 111 10.91 3.14 23.66
C GLU A 111 10.54 2.24 24.84
N LEU A 112 11.24 2.40 25.97
CA LEU A 112 10.89 1.74 27.21
C LEU A 112 9.57 2.30 27.75
N VAL A 113 8.54 1.46 27.81
CA VAL A 113 7.21 1.87 28.30
C VAL A 113 6.93 1.40 29.72
N ALA A 114 7.47 0.24 30.09
CA ALA A 114 7.26 -0.32 31.42
C ALA A 114 8.36 -1.29 31.82
N THR A 115 8.50 -1.47 33.13
CA THR A 115 9.24 -2.58 33.74
C THR A 115 8.27 -3.47 34.49
N GLY A 116 8.52 -4.77 34.47
CA GLY A 116 7.66 -5.77 35.08
C GLY A 116 8.44 -6.89 35.74
N ILE A 117 7.72 -7.70 36.51
CA ILE A 117 8.22 -8.90 37.16
C ILE A 117 7.41 -10.08 36.63
N VAL A 118 8.09 -11.14 36.22
CA VAL A 118 7.44 -12.37 35.74
C VAL A 118 6.76 -13.06 36.91
N ASN A 119 5.45 -13.25 36.82
CA ASN A 119 4.67 -13.99 37.80
C ASN A 119 4.72 -15.50 37.52
N ARG A 120 4.32 -15.85 36.30
CA ARG A 120 4.11 -17.24 35.88
C ARG A 120 4.47 -17.40 34.41
N ILE A 121 5.00 -18.57 34.08
CA ILE A 121 5.30 -18.96 32.71
C ILE A 121 4.53 -20.24 32.41
N ASN A 122 3.80 -20.24 31.31
CA ASN A 122 3.14 -21.44 30.78
C ASN A 122 3.86 -21.90 29.51
N PRO A 123 4.72 -22.93 29.61
CA PRO A 123 5.47 -23.42 28.45
C PRO A 123 4.58 -24.12 27.42
N ARG A 124 3.35 -24.54 27.76
CA ARG A 124 2.44 -25.20 26.80
C ARG A 124 1.75 -24.22 25.88
N THR A 125 1.39 -23.04 26.40
CA THR A 125 0.74 -21.97 25.63
C THR A 125 1.72 -20.90 25.17
N HIS A 126 3.02 -21.05 25.47
CA HIS A 126 4.06 -20.06 25.18
C HIS A 126 3.73 -18.65 25.70
N GLN A 127 3.15 -18.59 26.90
CA GLN A 127 2.69 -17.36 27.56
C GLN A 127 3.47 -17.09 28.84
N ALA A 128 3.74 -15.82 29.09
CA ALA A 128 4.24 -15.33 30.37
C ALA A 128 3.31 -14.26 30.95
N GLU A 129 2.93 -14.43 32.21
CA GLU A 129 2.20 -13.43 32.99
C GLU A 129 3.21 -12.50 33.67
N ILE A 130 3.06 -11.20 33.45
CA ILE A 130 3.98 -10.18 33.94
C ILE A 130 3.21 -9.15 34.77
N PHE A 131 3.67 -8.89 35.99
CA PHE A 131 3.17 -7.78 36.78
C PHE A 131 3.95 -6.51 36.45
N VAL A 132 3.26 -5.48 35.95
CA VAL A 132 3.89 -4.19 35.67
C VAL A 132 4.06 -3.42 36.99
N ILE A 133 5.31 -3.06 37.33
CA ILE A 133 5.69 -2.51 38.64
C ILE A 133 4.87 -1.25 38.99
N LYS A 134 4.59 -0.39 38.00
CA LYS A 134 3.81 0.86 38.20
C LYS A 134 2.29 0.65 38.26
N ARG A 135 1.77 -0.53 37.90
CA ARG A 135 0.32 -0.83 37.82
C ARG A 135 -0.21 -1.56 39.05
N GLY A 136 0.68 -2.03 39.93
CA GLY A 136 0.34 -2.90 41.05
C GLY A 136 0.07 -4.34 40.61
N ASN A 137 0.16 -5.28 41.56
CA ASN A 137 0.12 -6.73 41.29
C ASN A 137 -1.28 -7.29 41.00
N THR A 138 -2.28 -6.46 40.75
CA THR A 138 -3.69 -6.90 40.72
C THR A 138 -4.12 -7.45 39.35
N TYR A 139 -3.45 -7.04 38.26
CA TYR A 139 -3.77 -7.47 36.90
C TYR A 139 -2.49 -7.73 36.09
N PRO A 140 -2.05 -9.00 35.96
CA PRO A 140 -0.90 -9.32 35.13
C PRO A 140 -1.21 -9.05 33.66
N VAL A 141 -0.22 -8.59 32.92
CA VAL A 141 -0.28 -8.53 31.45
C VAL A 141 0.24 -9.86 30.90
N ILE A 142 -0.29 -10.28 29.76
CA ILE A 142 0.10 -11.54 29.12
C ILE A 142 1.00 -11.20 27.94
N ALA A 143 2.16 -11.85 27.89
CA ALA A 143 3.06 -11.77 26.76
C ALA A 143 3.25 -13.15 26.12
N GLU A 144 3.25 -13.19 24.80
CA GLU A 144 3.20 -14.41 24.00
C GLU A 144 4.39 -14.52 23.05
N VAL A 145 4.85 -15.74 22.76
CA VAL A 145 5.92 -15.95 21.76
C VAL A 145 5.44 -15.70 20.34
N ASP A 146 4.17 -15.93 20.04
CA ASP A 146 3.56 -15.69 18.74
C ASP A 146 2.30 -14.84 18.92
N SER A 147 2.51 -13.61 19.41
CA SER A 147 1.44 -12.66 19.69
C SER A 147 0.75 -12.14 18.42
N ARG A 148 -0.57 -11.95 18.49
CA ARG A 148 -1.30 -11.19 17.45
C ARG A 148 -0.93 -9.71 17.55
N THR A 149 -0.46 -9.15 16.43
CA THR A 149 -0.25 -7.71 16.30
C THR A 149 -1.58 -6.94 16.39
N VAL A 150 -1.66 -6.02 17.33
CA VAL A 150 -2.74 -5.02 17.44
C VAL A 150 -2.50 -3.92 16.42
N THR A 151 -3.54 -3.46 15.76
CA THR A 151 -3.49 -2.43 14.72
C THR A 151 -4.39 -1.25 15.09
N PRO A 152 -4.14 -0.03 14.57
CA PRO A 152 -5.03 1.13 14.78
C PRO A 152 -6.46 0.93 14.25
N TYR A 153 -6.68 -0.12 13.45
CA TYR A 153 -7.97 -0.46 12.87
C TYR A 153 -8.79 -1.42 13.74
N ASP A 154 -8.21 -2.00 14.81
CA ASP A 154 -8.95 -2.83 15.74
C ASP A 154 -10.01 -2.00 16.50
N GLN A 155 -11.15 -2.63 16.82
CA GLN A 155 -12.32 -1.95 17.39
C GLN A 155 -12.09 -1.47 18.83
N VAL A 156 -11.33 -2.25 19.60
CA VAL A 156 -10.99 -1.97 21.00
C VAL A 156 -9.50 -2.24 21.17
N ILE A 157 -8.81 -1.33 21.84
CA ILE A 157 -7.37 -1.40 22.09
C ILE A 157 -7.16 -1.34 23.60
N TYR A 158 -6.68 -2.44 24.19
CA TYR A 158 -6.36 -2.49 25.62
C TYR A 158 -4.90 -2.15 25.88
N LYS A 159 -4.62 -1.68 27.10
CA LYS A 159 -3.25 -1.34 27.50
C LYS A 159 -2.38 -2.60 27.58
N TYR A 160 -1.20 -2.57 26.94
CA TYR A 160 -0.28 -3.70 26.81
C TYR A 160 -0.87 -4.91 26.08
N GLU A 161 -1.80 -4.68 25.17
CA GLU A 161 -2.29 -5.75 24.30
C GLU A 161 -1.23 -6.11 23.25
N GLY A 162 -1.20 -7.38 22.83
CA GLY A 162 -0.29 -7.86 21.79
C GLY A 162 1.17 -7.92 22.22
N LEU A 163 1.49 -8.00 23.52
CA LEU A 163 2.88 -8.15 23.98
C LEU A 163 3.53 -9.42 23.42
N HIS A 164 4.73 -9.24 22.88
CA HIS A 164 5.52 -10.30 22.26
C HIS A 164 6.78 -10.59 23.06
N ILE A 165 7.17 -11.86 23.17
CA ILE A 165 8.47 -12.30 23.71
C ILE A 165 9.17 -13.14 22.66
N ASP A 166 10.42 -12.82 22.32
CA ASP A 166 11.20 -13.70 21.45
C ASP A 166 11.41 -15.07 22.09
N LYS A 167 11.25 -16.14 21.31
CA LYS A 167 11.39 -17.53 21.79
C LYS A 167 12.69 -17.79 22.57
N LYS A 168 13.78 -17.12 22.19
CA LYS A 168 15.08 -17.22 22.89
C LYS A 168 15.03 -16.65 24.30
N ASP A 169 14.38 -15.50 24.46
CA ASP A 169 14.22 -14.82 25.76
C ASP A 169 13.19 -15.58 26.62
N PHE A 170 12.10 -16.06 26.00
CA PHE A 170 11.09 -16.89 26.67
C PHE A 170 11.70 -18.12 27.34
N ASN A 171 12.59 -18.84 26.65
CA ASN A 171 13.23 -20.05 27.17
C ASN A 171 14.21 -19.77 28.34
N ARG A 172 14.63 -18.52 28.53
CA ARG A 172 15.55 -18.10 29.61
C ARG A 172 14.83 -17.39 30.76
N LEU A 173 13.54 -17.14 30.58
CA LEU A 173 12.68 -16.47 31.54
C LEU A 173 12.35 -17.43 32.69
N HIS A 174 12.37 -16.92 33.91
CA HIS A 174 11.98 -17.63 35.12
C HIS A 174 11.00 -16.76 35.93
N PRO A 175 10.15 -17.37 36.77
CA PRO A 175 9.36 -16.60 37.73
C PRO A 175 10.26 -15.71 38.60
N ASN A 176 9.80 -14.49 38.87
CA ASN A 176 10.51 -13.39 39.55
C ASN A 176 11.65 -12.73 38.77
N ASP A 177 11.87 -13.08 37.50
CA ASP A 177 12.77 -12.30 36.65
C ASP A 177 12.21 -10.90 36.40
N VAL A 178 13.10 -9.92 36.33
CA VAL A 178 12.75 -8.54 35.94
C VAL A 178 12.82 -8.41 34.43
N VAL A 179 11.79 -7.81 33.84
CA VAL A 179 11.67 -7.61 32.40
C VAL A 179 11.40 -6.15 32.05
N GLU A 180 11.93 -5.72 30.91
CA GLU A 180 11.59 -4.46 30.25
C GLU A 180 10.58 -4.72 29.15
N ILE A 181 9.58 -3.84 29.05
CA ILE A 181 8.62 -3.81 27.95
C ILE A 181 8.96 -2.59 27.10
N LYS A 182 9.32 -2.83 25.83
CA LYS A 182 9.67 -1.78 24.87
C LYS A 182 8.69 -1.81 23.71
N THR A 183 8.13 -0.68 23.31
CA THR A 183 7.23 -0.61 22.15
C THR A 183 7.75 0.36 21.08
N ASN A 184 7.41 0.07 19.83
CA ASN A 184 7.60 1.01 18.73
C ASN A 184 6.32 1.83 18.59
N LYS A 185 6.31 3.04 19.13
CA LYS A 185 5.18 3.97 18.95
C LYS A 185 4.94 4.23 17.47
N LEU A 186 3.70 4.41 17.08
CA LEU A 186 3.35 4.83 15.73
C LEU A 186 3.62 6.32 15.57
N GLU A 187 4.26 6.66 14.46
CA GLU A 187 4.45 8.04 14.04
C GLU A 187 3.92 8.22 12.63
N PHE A 188 3.51 9.44 12.31
CA PHE A 188 3.21 9.79 10.94
C PHE A 188 4.50 9.73 10.12
N LYS A 189 4.45 9.00 9.00
CA LYS A 189 5.58 8.87 8.06
C LYS A 189 6.09 10.24 7.61
N TYR A 190 5.17 11.19 7.51
CA TYR A 190 5.42 12.54 7.07
C TYR A 190 5.31 13.57 8.21
N LYS A 191 6.33 14.42 8.35
CA LYS A 191 6.45 15.42 9.44
C LYS A 191 5.41 16.53 9.34
N ASN A 192 5.03 16.90 8.14
CA ASN A 192 4.09 17.96 7.82
C ASN A 192 2.64 17.45 7.69
N HIS A 193 2.31 16.34 8.34
CA HIS A 193 0.97 15.80 8.32
C HIS A 193 -0.09 16.88 8.59
N ALA A 194 0.13 17.77 9.57
CA ALA A 194 -0.81 18.85 9.90
C ALA A 194 -1.14 19.81 8.75
N GLU A 195 -0.23 20.00 7.79
CA GLU A 195 -0.46 20.85 6.61
C GLU A 195 -1.37 20.18 5.57
N PHE A 196 -1.48 18.84 5.62
CA PHE A 196 -2.22 18.01 4.67
C PHE A 196 -3.20 17.07 5.40
N LYS A 197 -3.67 17.47 6.60
CA LYS A 197 -4.52 16.70 7.53
C LYS A 197 -5.99 16.85 7.15
N ASP A 198 -6.63 15.74 6.76
CA ASP A 198 -8.10 15.67 6.72
C ASP A 198 -8.68 14.77 7.84
N ASP A 199 -7.90 13.83 8.40
CA ASP A 199 -8.42 12.82 9.35
C ASP A 199 -8.01 13.09 10.81
N LYS A 200 -8.86 13.82 11.54
CA LYS A 200 -8.74 14.00 13.01
C LYS A 200 -8.94 12.69 13.77
N HIS A 201 -9.79 11.80 13.26
CA HIS A 201 -10.14 10.56 13.94
C HIS A 201 -8.99 9.55 13.87
N LEU A 202 -8.25 9.48 12.76
CA LEU A 202 -7.01 8.71 12.69
C LEU A 202 -5.96 9.23 13.69
N ALA A 203 -5.83 10.55 13.84
CA ALA A 203 -4.90 11.13 14.81
C ALA A 203 -5.25 10.74 16.26
N GLU A 204 -6.54 10.75 16.62
CA GLU A 204 -7.02 10.28 17.92
C GLU A 204 -6.76 8.78 18.13
N LYS A 205 -6.97 7.96 17.09
CA LYS A 205 -6.68 6.52 17.14
C LYS A 205 -5.20 6.21 17.31
N VAL A 206 -4.32 6.95 16.62
CA VAL A 206 -2.86 6.80 16.76
C VAL A 206 -2.41 7.20 18.15
N ASP A 207 -2.95 8.30 18.69
CA ASP A 207 -2.69 8.73 20.06
C ASP A 207 -3.17 7.68 21.08
N LEU A 208 -4.36 7.11 20.90
CA LEU A 208 -4.87 6.01 21.73
C LEU A 208 -3.96 4.78 21.65
N PHE A 209 -3.52 4.39 20.45
CA PHE A 209 -2.61 3.27 20.23
C PHE A 209 -1.28 3.49 20.96
N ASN A 210 -0.70 4.68 20.81
CA ASN A 210 0.56 5.05 21.45
C ASN A 210 0.46 5.15 22.98
N LYS A 211 -0.67 5.62 23.51
CA LYS A 211 -0.94 5.67 24.96
C LYS A 211 -1.21 4.30 25.57
N SER A 212 -1.67 3.35 24.75
CA SER A 212 -1.99 2.00 25.18
C SER A 212 -0.77 1.08 25.22
N ASP A 213 0.41 1.54 24.77
CA ASP A 213 1.67 0.78 24.85
C ASP A 213 1.56 -0.65 24.27
N VAL A 214 0.76 -0.82 23.21
CA VAL A 214 0.51 -2.13 22.57
C VAL A 214 1.69 -2.62 21.74
N ASN A 215 1.67 -3.90 21.36
CA ASN A 215 2.72 -4.57 20.58
C ASN A 215 4.14 -4.40 21.16
N GLY A 216 4.23 -4.30 22.48
CA GLY A 216 5.51 -4.21 23.17
C GLY A 216 6.28 -5.52 23.07
N VAL A 217 7.59 -5.43 22.86
CA VAL A 217 8.53 -6.54 22.99
C VAL A 217 9.05 -6.57 24.42
N VAL A 218 9.00 -7.76 25.01
CA VAL A 218 9.47 -8.00 26.37
C VAL A 218 10.88 -8.60 26.34
N HIS A 219 11.78 -8.00 27.10
CA HIS A 219 13.16 -8.45 27.24
C HIS A 219 13.52 -8.69 28.70
N LYS A 220 14.24 -9.78 28.98
CA LYS A 220 14.81 -10.03 30.31
C LYS A 220 15.96 -9.06 30.59
N ILE A 221 15.99 -8.51 31.79
CA ILE A 221 17.09 -7.69 32.30
C ILE A 221 17.92 -8.52 33.29
N PRO A 222 19.25 -8.38 33.33
CA PRO A 222 20.05 -8.91 34.42
C PRO A 222 19.56 -8.36 35.76
N ASN A 223 19.30 -9.24 36.73
CA ASN A 223 18.88 -8.81 38.06
C ASN A 223 20.12 -8.30 38.82
N PRO A 224 20.21 -7.00 39.20
CA PRO A 224 21.38 -6.47 39.88
C PRO A 224 21.64 -7.12 41.25
N ALA A 225 20.67 -7.84 41.81
CA ALA A 225 20.78 -8.53 43.10
C ALA A 225 21.28 -9.99 43.01
N LYS A 226 21.47 -10.55 41.81
CA LYS A 226 22.05 -11.88 41.59
C LYS A 226 23.01 -11.84 40.40
N PRO A 227 24.31 -11.55 40.63
CA PRO A 227 25.32 -11.86 39.61
C PRO A 227 25.36 -13.38 39.41
N ASP A 228 25.47 -13.79 38.15
CA ASP A 228 25.54 -15.19 37.71
C ASP A 228 26.63 -16.01 38.43
#